data_AF-A0A4R4X5B4-F1
#
_entry.id   AF-A0A4R4X5B4-F1
#
_cell.length_a   1.000
_cell.length_b   1.000
_cell.length_c   1.000
_cell.angle_alpha   90.00
_cell.angle_beta   90.00
_cell.angle_gamma   90.00
#
_symmetry.space_group_name_H-M   'P 1'
#
loop_
_entity.id
_entity.type
_entity.pdbx_description
1 polymer ?
#
loop_
_entity_poly.entity_id
_entity_poly.type
_entity_poly.pdbx_seq_one_letter_code
_entity_poly.pdbx_strand_id
1 'polypeptide(L)'
;MVLGPCLMWISRDGDHLVFGVEQHRVKIRNLRRDPRITVLIEDDRDSAAGLRQHLIVRGTVTFEGPDVPERFAAFMDRQSQRYLGTGYPFANRESRTALIGRIQVEHVSGVGPWAH
;
A
#
# COMPACT_ATOMS: atom_id res chain seq x y z
N MET A 1 0.43 -13.08 19.08
CA MET A 1 -0.27 -11.91 18.48
C MET A 1 -0.28 -12.09 16.97
N VAL A 2 -1.42 -12.51 16.41
CA VAL A 2 -1.62 -12.57 14.95
C VAL A 2 -2.12 -11.18 14.53
N LEU A 3 -1.39 -10.49 13.65
CA LEU A 3 -1.89 -9.25 13.07
C LEU A 3 -2.87 -9.60 11.96
N GLY A 4 -4.11 -9.15 12.08
CA GLY A 4 -5.09 -9.22 11.01
C GLY A 4 -4.71 -8.29 9.84
N PRO A 5 -5.41 -8.43 8.70
CA PRO A 5 -5.20 -7.56 7.55
C PRO A 5 -5.48 -6.10 7.89
N CYS A 6 -4.82 -5.19 7.18
CA CYS A 6 -5.02 -3.76 7.32
C CYS A 6 -5.39 -3.14 5.97
N LEU A 7 -6.42 -2.29 5.97
CA LEU A 7 -6.77 -1.49 4.80
C LEU A 7 -5.85 -0.27 4.72
N MET A 8 -5.35 -0.01 3.52
CA MET A 8 -4.39 1.06 3.22
C MET A 8 -4.74 1.66 1.86
N TRP A 9 -4.48 2.95 1.67
CA TRP A 9 -4.43 3.53 0.33
C TRP A 9 -3.15 3.10 -0.37
N ILE A 10 -3.27 2.75 -1.65
CA ILE A 10 -2.17 2.26 -2.46
C ILE A 10 -2.25 2.84 -3.87
N SER A 11 -1.09 3.08 -4.48
CA SER A 11 -1.01 3.48 -5.88
C SER A 11 0.09 2.70 -6.59
N ARG A 12 0.11 2.81 -7.92
CA ARG A 12 1.19 2.32 -8.77
C ARG A 12 2.16 3.47 -9.06
N ASP A 13 3.46 3.18 -8.99
CA ASP A 13 4.55 4.07 -9.42
C ASP A 13 5.55 3.26 -10.25
N GLY A 14 5.51 3.43 -11.58
CA GLY A 14 6.19 2.52 -12.51
C GLY A 14 5.73 1.08 -12.29
N ASP A 15 6.66 0.16 -12.04
CA ASP A 15 6.36 -1.25 -11.76
C ASP A 15 6.25 -1.57 -10.26
N HIS A 16 6.20 -0.55 -9.42
CA HIS A 16 6.05 -0.70 -7.97
C HIS A 16 4.63 -0.36 -7.51
N LEU A 17 4.21 -0.99 -6.41
CA LEU A 17 3.10 -0.49 -5.60
C LEU A 17 3.64 0.37 -4.46
N VAL A 18 2.95 1.47 -4.14
CA VAL A 18 3.41 2.45 -3.14
C VAL A 18 2.33 2.81 -2.14
N PHE A 19 2.70 2.95 -0.87
CA PHE A 19 1.80 3.31 0.23
C PHE A 19 2.49 4.16 1.31
N GLY A 20 1.72 4.92 2.07
CA GLY A 20 2.22 5.74 3.19
C GLY A 20 1.91 5.12 4.55
N VAL A 21 2.81 5.24 5.52
CA VAL A 21 2.65 4.62 6.85
C VAL A 21 3.54 5.27 7.91
N GLU A 22 3.12 5.25 9.17
CA GLU A 22 3.97 5.65 10.30
C GLU A 22 4.92 4.52 10.73
N GLN A 23 6.19 4.87 11.01
CA GLN A 23 7.22 3.91 11.42
C GLN A 23 6.86 3.11 12.68
N HIS A 24 6.12 3.69 13.64
CA HIS A 24 5.78 3.03 14.90
C HIS A 24 4.80 1.85 14.76
N ARG A 25 4.19 1.66 13.58
CA ARG A 25 3.22 0.59 13.36
C ARG A 25 3.90 -0.77 13.42
N VAL A 26 3.26 -1.74 14.11
CA VAL A 26 3.80 -3.10 14.27
C VAL A 26 4.13 -3.76 12.92
N LYS A 27 3.32 -3.51 11.88
CA LYS A 27 3.58 -4.01 10.53
C LYS A 27 4.94 -3.56 9.98
N ILE A 28 5.42 -2.37 10.34
CA ILE A 28 6.73 -1.85 9.90
C ILE A 28 7.85 -2.55 10.62
N ARG A 29 7.74 -2.77 11.93
CA ARG A 29 8.70 -3.60 12.67
C ARG A 29 8.83 -4.99 12.03
N ASN A 30 7.71 -5.60 11.66
CA ASN A 30 7.70 -6.92 11.04
C ASN A 30 8.32 -6.87 9.63
N LEU A 31 7.95 -5.89 8.79
CA LEU A 31 8.45 -5.74 7.43
C LEU A 31 9.94 -5.37 7.38
N ARG A 32 10.49 -4.70 8.40
CA ARG A 32 11.93 -4.49 8.54
C ARG A 32 12.70 -5.78 8.86
N ARG A 33 12.05 -6.75 9.52
CA ARG A 33 12.65 -8.06 9.81
C ARG A 33 12.53 -9.03 8.62
N ASP A 34 11.39 -8.99 7.94
CA ASP A 34 11.09 -9.81 6.77
C ASP A 34 10.30 -8.97 5.77
N PRO A 35 10.91 -8.53 4.66
CA PRO A 35 10.30 -7.56 3.74
C PRO A 35 9.21 -8.16 2.85
N ARG A 36 8.95 -9.47 2.94
CA ARG A 36 7.91 -10.13 2.14
C ARG A 36 6.53 -9.62 2.53
N ILE A 37 5.78 -9.17 1.54
CA ILE A 37 4.46 -8.59 1.70
C ILE A 37 3.48 -9.18 0.69
N THR A 38 2.23 -9.32 1.11
CA THR A 38 1.10 -9.64 0.21
C THR A 38 0.10 -8.50 0.27
N VAL A 39 -0.28 -7.99 -0.90
CA VAL A 39 -1.35 -7.00 -1.09
C VAL A 39 -2.53 -7.69 -1.74
N LEU A 40 -3.69 -7.57 -1.11
CA LEU A 40 -4.97 -7.98 -1.67
C LEU A 40 -5.73 -6.72 -2.09
N ILE A 41 -6.16 -6.66 -3.34
CA ILE A 41 -7.02 -5.61 -3.87
C ILE A 41 -8.31 -6.30 -4.31
N GLU A 42 -9.43 -5.88 -3.73
CA GLU A 42 -10.75 -6.36 -4.11
C GLU A 42 -11.38 -5.41 -5.13
N ASP A 43 -12.04 -5.96 -6.14
CA ASP A 43 -12.85 -5.22 -7.10
C ASP A 43 -14.33 -5.24 -6.70
N ASP A 44 -15.14 -4.34 -7.25
CA ASP A 44 -16.58 -4.29 -6.96
C ASP A 44 -17.42 -5.31 -7.75
N ARG A 45 -16.76 -6.16 -8.54
CA ARG A 45 -17.37 -7.14 -9.44
C ARG A 45 -17.16 -8.57 -8.97
N ASP A 46 -18.11 -9.42 -9.33
CA ASP A 46 -17.94 -10.86 -9.24
C ASP A 46 -17.42 -11.42 -10.59
N SER A 47 -16.70 -12.53 -10.52
CA SER A 47 -16.23 -13.28 -11.69
C SER A 47 -17.35 -14.13 -12.29
N ALA A 48 -17.13 -14.67 -13.49
CA ALA A 48 -18.08 -15.59 -14.12
C ALA A 48 -18.40 -16.83 -13.27
N ALA A 49 -17.50 -17.22 -12.36
CA ALA A 49 -17.69 -18.31 -11.41
C ALA A 49 -18.43 -17.90 -10.12
N GLY A 50 -18.91 -16.66 -10.02
CA GLY A 50 -19.62 -16.14 -8.85
C GLY A 50 -18.73 -15.79 -7.65
N LEU A 51 -17.40 -15.76 -7.84
CA LEU A 51 -16.45 -15.35 -6.80
C LEU A 51 -16.11 -13.87 -6.94
N ARG A 52 -16.01 -13.15 -5.80
CA ARG A 52 -15.54 -11.77 -5.75
C ARG A 52 -14.19 -11.62 -6.44
N GLN A 53 -14.12 -10.73 -7.42
CA GLN A 53 -12.87 -10.46 -8.12
C GLN A 53 -11.87 -9.82 -7.16
N HIS A 54 -10.65 -10.36 -7.18
CA HIS A 54 -9.57 -9.83 -6.36
C HIS A 54 -8.21 -10.11 -7.00
N LEU A 55 -7.29 -9.17 -6.81
CA LEU A 55 -5.90 -9.23 -7.24
C LEU A 55 -5.02 -9.49 -6.01
N ILE A 56 -4.16 -10.49 -6.10
CA ILE A 56 -3.15 -10.82 -5.07
C ILE A 56 -1.78 -10.52 -5.64
N VAL A 57 -1.09 -9.57 -5.01
CA VAL A 57 0.28 -9.21 -5.35
C VAL A 57 1.21 -9.65 -4.22
N ARG A 58 2.21 -10.45 -4.55
CA ARG A 58 3.32 -10.80 -3.65
C ARG A 58 4.59 -10.12 -4.11
N GLY A 59 5.39 -9.69 -3.15
CA GLY A 59 6.66 -9.03 -3.43
C GLY A 59 7.42 -8.67 -2.16
N THR A 60 8.38 -7.78 -2.31
CA THR A 60 9.22 -7.27 -1.24
C THR A 60 9.10 -5.75 -1.11
N VAL A 61 9.08 -5.25 0.12
CA VAL A 61 8.94 -3.81 0.40
C VAL A 61 10.26 -3.18 0.85
N THR A 62 10.56 -2.00 0.31
CA THR A 62 11.56 -1.07 0.83
C THR A 62 10.88 0.19 1.35
N PHE A 63 11.53 0.91 2.26
CA PHE A 63 10.98 2.13 2.85
C PHE A 63 11.89 3.32 2.56
N GLU A 64 11.30 4.39 2.04
CA GLU A 64 11.88 5.72 2.07
C GLU A 64 11.43 6.44 3.35
N GLY A 65 12.35 7.16 3.98
CA GLY A 65 12.18 7.75 5.29
C GLY A 65 12.93 6.99 6.40
N PRO A 66 12.97 7.50 7.65
CA PRO A 66 12.29 8.70 8.15
C PRO A 66 12.87 10.02 7.61
N ASP A 67 12.38 11.15 8.14
CA ASP A 67 12.85 12.50 7.86
C ASP A 67 12.61 13.00 6.42
N VAL A 68 11.44 12.66 5.87
CA VAL A 68 10.98 13.09 4.54
C VAL A 68 9.59 13.76 4.55
N PRO A 69 9.29 14.71 5.47
CA PRO A 69 7.93 15.22 5.66
C PRO A 69 7.35 15.89 4.41
N GLU A 70 8.12 16.69 3.67
CA GLU A 70 7.64 17.36 2.45
C GLU A 70 7.29 16.34 1.35
N ARG A 71 8.13 15.32 1.20
CA ARG A 71 7.92 14.27 0.20
C ARG A 71 6.76 13.35 0.59
N PHE A 72 6.62 13.04 1.87
CA PHE A 72 5.48 12.28 2.40
C PHE A 72 4.17 13.05 2.23
N ALA A 73 4.14 14.34 2.57
CA ALA A 73 2.97 15.18 2.38
C ALA A 73 2.57 15.25 0.89
N ALA A 74 3.52 15.51 -0.01
CA ALA A 74 3.24 15.53 -1.45
C ALA A 74 2.76 14.17 -1.99
N PHE A 75 3.28 13.06 -1.46
CA PHE A 75 2.80 11.72 -1.80
C PHE A 75 1.36 11.50 -1.33
N MET A 76 1.06 11.84 -0.07
CA MET A 76 -0.26 11.67 0.51
C MET A 76 -1.30 12.63 -0.07
N ASP A 77 -0.91 13.84 -0.50
CA ASP A 77 -1.79 14.76 -1.25
C ASP A 77 -2.26 14.12 -2.57
N ARG A 78 -1.36 13.44 -3.31
CA ARG A 78 -1.76 12.68 -4.51
C ARG A 78 -2.70 11.51 -4.19
N GLN A 79 -2.45 10.79 -3.09
CA GLN A 79 -3.36 9.72 -2.66
C GLN A 79 -4.73 10.29 -2.28
N SER A 80 -4.76 11.35 -1.48
CA SER A 80 -6.00 12.00 -1.03
C SER A 80 -6.82 12.51 -2.21
N GLN A 81 -6.18 13.11 -3.22
CA GLN A 81 -6.88 13.53 -4.42
C GLN A 81 -7.54 12.35 -5.15
N ARG A 82 -6.87 11.19 -5.21
CA ARG A 82 -7.39 9.97 -5.86
C ARG A 82 -8.57 9.36 -5.10
N TYR A 83 -8.48 9.27 -3.77
CA TYR A 83 -9.47 8.55 -2.96
C TYR A 83 -10.61 9.43 -2.46
N LEU A 84 -10.35 10.72 -2.22
CA LEU A 84 -11.29 11.66 -1.60
C LEU A 84 -11.58 12.90 -2.45
N GLY A 85 -10.76 13.20 -3.47
CA GLY A 85 -10.89 14.43 -4.26
C GLY A 85 -10.44 15.71 -3.56
N THR A 86 -9.69 15.59 -2.46
CA THR A 86 -9.25 16.71 -1.61
C THR A 86 -7.75 16.63 -1.30
N GLY A 87 -7.17 17.73 -0.80
CA GLY A 87 -5.84 17.71 -0.17
C GLY A 87 -5.80 16.82 1.08
N TYR A 88 -4.62 16.31 1.43
CA TYR A 88 -4.45 15.35 2.52
C TYR A 88 -4.80 15.98 3.87
N PRO A 89 -5.84 15.47 4.58
CA PRO A 89 -6.41 16.17 5.74
C PRO A 89 -5.75 15.80 7.07
N PHE A 90 -4.85 14.82 7.10
CA PHE A 90 -4.34 14.26 8.35
C PHE A 90 -3.07 14.96 8.84
N ALA A 91 -2.98 15.15 10.16
CA ALA A 91 -1.88 15.86 10.82
C ALA A 91 -0.51 15.20 10.64
N ASN A 92 -0.47 13.90 10.33
CA ASN A 92 0.79 13.20 10.11
C ASN A 92 1.50 13.57 8.80
N ARG A 93 0.96 14.53 8.02
CA ARG A 93 1.68 15.16 6.91
C ARG A 93 3.01 15.81 7.32
N GLU A 94 3.12 16.25 8.57
CA GLU A 94 4.34 16.85 9.13
C GLU A 94 5.19 15.82 9.88
N SER A 95 4.80 14.54 9.85
CA SER A 95 5.49 13.49 10.59
C SER A 95 6.91 13.31 10.07
N ARG A 96 7.88 13.45 10.97
CA ARG A 96 9.28 13.09 10.72
C ARG A 96 9.52 11.58 10.75
N THR A 97 8.55 10.79 11.19
CA THR A 97 8.66 9.32 11.25
C THR A 97 7.82 8.61 10.21
N ALA A 98 7.16 9.35 9.32
CA ALA A 98 6.41 8.76 8.23
C ALA A 98 7.34 8.13 7.19
N LEU A 99 6.87 7.06 6.58
CA LEU A 99 7.57 6.28 5.58
C LEU A 99 6.72 6.15 4.33
N ILE A 100 7.39 6.12 3.17
CA ILE A 100 6.79 5.69 1.90
C ILE A 100 7.30 4.28 1.62
N GLY A 101 6.41 3.29 1.68
CA GLY A 101 6.71 1.91 1.29
C GLY A 101 6.65 1.76 -0.22
N ARG A 102 7.66 1.13 -0.82
CA ARG A 102 7.72 0.75 -2.24
C ARG A 102 7.82 -0.76 -2.34
N ILE A 103 6.84 -1.38 -2.99
CA ILE A 103 6.74 -2.83 -3.17
C ILE A 103 7.22 -3.16 -4.57
N GLN A 104 8.32 -3.90 -4.67
CA GLN A 104 8.72 -4.57 -5.90
C GLN A 104 7.79 -5.76 -6.11
N VAL A 105 7.07 -5.76 -7.24
CA VAL A 105 6.17 -6.86 -7.59
C VAL A 105 6.98 -8.06 -8.07
N GLU A 106 6.69 -9.23 -7.51
CA GLU A 106 7.36 -10.50 -7.85
C GLU A 106 6.38 -11.51 -8.43
N HIS A 107 5.14 -11.55 -7.90
CA HIS A 107 4.13 -12.48 -8.37
C HIS A 107 2.73 -11.86 -8.29
N VAL A 108 1.95 -12.05 -9.35
CA VAL A 108 0.58 -11.58 -9.49
C VAL A 108 -0.34 -12.78 -9.67
N SER A 109 -1.48 -12.78 -8.98
CA SER A 109 -2.49 -13.84 -9.04
C SER A 109 -3.85 -13.28 -8.62
N GLY A 110 -4.84 -14.15 -8.47
CA GLY A 110 -6.17 -13.80 -7.96
C GLY A 110 -7.27 -14.32 -8.89
N VAL A 111 -8.43 -13.70 -8.80
CA VAL A 111 -9.60 -14.03 -9.62
C VAL A 111 -10.05 -12.77 -10.35
N GLY A 112 -9.99 -12.77 -11.67
CA GLY A 112 -10.35 -11.62 -12.51
C GLY A 112 -9.53 -11.56 -13.80
N PRO A 113 -9.67 -10.49 -14.59
CA PRO A 113 -8.98 -10.32 -15.89
C PRO A 113 -7.45 -10.18 -15.80
N TRP A 114 -6.87 -10.23 -14.60
CA TRP A 114 -5.42 -10.23 -14.36
C TRP A 114 -4.84 -11.61 -14.08
N ALA A 115 -5.70 -12.64 -13.96
CA ALA A 115 -5.25 -14.03 -13.89
C ALA A 115 -4.89 -14.50 -15.30
N HIS A 116 -3.66 -14.24 -15.72
CA HIS A 116 -3.08 -14.72 -16.98
C HIS A 116 -1.85 -15.56 -16.68
#